data_AF-A0A8J3FUR2-F1
#
_entry.id   AF-A0A8J3FUR2-F1
#
_cell.length_a   1.000
_cell.length_b   1.000
_cell.length_c   1.000
_cell.angle_alpha   90.00
_cell.angle_beta   90.00
_cell.angle_gamma   90.00
#
_symmetry.space_group_name_H-M   'P 1'
#
loop_
_entity.id
_entity.type
_entity.pdbx_description
1 polymer ?
#
loop_
_entity_poly.entity_id
_entity_poly.type
_entity_poly.pdbx_seq_one_letter_code
_entity_poly.pdbx_strand_id
1 'polypeptide(L)'
;MGGVIIYEPEPGSPLQDVPWVVTFRSWDDSWDPFICGPYERAHAIALAEAVAVDSEDVLADVEPLLPALAPDDVLADIAELRAAAEAETTGPNGELTEPEPEDLVPTETIVPTAEEVRAGMARVVHRLVSGNGNG
;
A
#
# COMPACT_ATOMS: atom_id res chain seq x y z
N MET A 1 -24.21 -3.80 -1.08
CA MET A 1 -23.13 -2.88 -1.49
C MET A 1 -21.89 -3.29 -0.71
N GLY A 2 -20.74 -3.30 -1.37
CA GLY A 2 -19.43 -3.58 -0.79
C GLY A 2 -18.94 -2.44 0.12
N GLY A 3 -17.68 -2.53 0.55
CA GLY A 3 -17.06 -1.57 1.46
C GLY A 3 -15.88 -0.82 0.83
N VAL A 4 -15.64 0.40 1.32
CA VAL A 4 -14.44 1.18 0.97
C VAL A 4 -13.76 1.64 2.26
N ILE A 5 -12.45 1.39 2.37
CA ILE A 5 -11.59 1.89 3.43
C ILE A 5 -10.64 2.89 2.80
N ILE A 6 -10.59 4.12 3.31
CA ILE A 6 -9.78 5.20 2.74
C ILE A 6 -8.80 5.66 3.80
N TYR A 7 -7.51 5.63 3.47
CA TYR A 7 -6.50 6.29 4.28
C TYR A 7 -6.70 7.82 4.22
N GLU A 8 -6.81 8.45 5.39
CA GLU A 8 -6.98 9.89 5.51
C GLU A 8 -5.72 10.52 6.12
N PRO A 9 -4.83 11.12 5.30
CA PRO A 9 -3.66 11.81 5.80
C PRO A 9 -4.07 13.11 6.50
N GLU A 10 -3.24 13.55 7.45
CA GLU A 10 -3.44 14.86 8.08
C GLU A 10 -3.48 16.00 7.02
N PRO A 11 -4.28 17.05 7.23
CA PRO A 11 -4.32 18.19 6.32
C PRO A 11 -2.93 18.80 6.08
N GLY A 12 -2.51 18.89 4.82
CA GLY A 12 -1.19 19.42 4.44
C GLY A 12 -0.05 18.41 4.52
N SER A 13 -0.34 17.14 4.80
CA SER A 13 0.62 16.05 4.73
C SER A 13 1.15 15.88 3.29
N PRO A 14 2.46 15.61 3.11
CA PRO A 14 3.03 15.30 1.80
C PRO A 14 2.42 14.04 1.17
N LEU A 15 1.74 13.20 1.95
CA LEU A 15 1.03 12.01 1.44
C LEU A 15 -0.12 12.37 0.50
N GLN A 16 -0.60 13.62 0.51
CA GLN A 16 -1.63 14.08 -0.42
C GLN A 16 -1.09 14.18 -1.87
N ASP A 17 0.21 14.39 -2.03
CA ASP A 17 0.86 14.61 -3.33
C ASP A 17 1.53 13.35 -3.89
N VAL A 18 1.53 12.23 -3.15
CA VAL A 18 2.03 10.95 -3.67
C VAL A 18 0.98 10.23 -4.54
N PRO A 19 1.38 9.28 -5.40
CA PRO A 19 0.43 8.45 -6.11
C PRO A 19 -0.38 7.57 -5.15
N TRP A 20 -1.60 7.20 -5.55
CA TRP A 20 -2.51 6.35 -4.77
C TRP A 20 -2.79 5.04 -5.48
N VAL A 21 -3.07 3.99 -4.71
CA VAL A 21 -3.48 2.68 -5.21
C VAL A 21 -4.82 2.28 -4.61
N VAL A 22 -5.49 1.33 -5.27
CA VAL A 22 -6.68 0.67 -4.74
C VAL A 22 -6.42 -0.83 -4.69
N THR A 23 -6.48 -1.43 -3.50
CA THR A 23 -6.47 -2.87 -3.34
C THR A 23 -7.91 -3.35 -3.28
N PHE A 24 -8.33 -4.18 -4.24
CA PHE A 24 -9.62 -4.86 -4.21
C PHE A 24 -9.44 -6.25 -3.65
N ARG A 25 -10.33 -6.66 -2.74
CA ARG A 25 -10.35 -8.00 -2.16
C ARG A 25 -11.77 -8.48 -1.87
N SER A 26 -11.99 -9.80 -1.84
CA SER A 26 -13.23 -10.38 -1.36
C SER A 26 -13.34 -10.25 0.16
N TRP A 27 -14.56 -10.13 0.67
CA TRP A 27 -14.83 -10.17 2.11
C TRP A 27 -14.52 -11.53 2.76
N ASP A 28 -14.72 -12.61 2.01
CA ASP A 28 -14.67 -14.00 2.46
C ASP A 28 -13.46 -14.77 1.91
N ASP A 29 -12.45 -14.04 1.40
CA ASP A 29 -11.26 -14.60 0.75
C ASP A 29 -11.59 -15.58 -0.41
N SER A 30 -12.75 -15.42 -1.05
CA SER A 30 -13.16 -16.23 -2.22
C SER A 30 -12.30 -15.98 -3.46
N TRP A 31 -11.57 -14.87 -3.52
CA TRP A 31 -10.60 -14.59 -4.58
C TRP A 31 -9.42 -13.74 -4.10
N ASP A 32 -8.27 -13.91 -4.76
CA ASP A 32 -7.02 -13.27 -4.38
C ASP A 32 -7.07 -11.74 -4.60
N PRO A 33 -6.56 -10.93 -3.65
CA PRO A 33 -6.56 -9.49 -3.78
C PRO A 33 -5.70 -9.02 -4.96
N PHE A 34 -6.11 -7.93 -5.59
CA PHE A 34 -5.35 -7.30 -6.67
C PHE A 34 -5.31 -5.78 -6.52
N ILE A 35 -4.25 -5.17 -7.05
CA ILE A 35 -3.93 -3.76 -6.86
C ILE A 35 -4.07 -3.02 -8.19
N CYS A 36 -4.74 -1.87 -8.16
CA CYS A 36 -4.91 -0.95 -9.28
C CYS A 36 -4.23 0.40 -9.00
N GLY A 37 -3.71 1.05 -10.05
CA GLY A 37 -3.06 2.36 -9.97
C GLY A 37 -1.69 2.37 -10.67
N PRO A 38 -0.86 3.39 -10.41
CA PRO A 38 -1.12 4.59 -9.60
C PRO A 38 -2.21 5.53 -10.14
N TYR A 39 -2.88 6.24 -9.22
CA TYR A 39 -3.89 7.27 -9.46
C TYR A 39 -3.62 8.55 -8.65
N GLU A 40 -4.32 9.64 -8.98
CA GLU A 40 -4.54 10.73 -8.02
C GLU A 40 -5.53 10.26 -6.95
N ARG A 41 -5.46 10.81 -5.72
CA ARG A 41 -6.33 10.41 -4.60
C ARG A 41 -7.81 10.43 -4.96
N ALA A 42 -8.28 11.53 -5.55
CA ALA A 42 -9.69 11.70 -5.92
C ALA A 42 -10.15 10.64 -6.94
N HIS A 43 -9.28 10.26 -7.88
CA HIS A 43 -9.57 9.21 -8.86
C HIS A 43 -9.61 7.82 -8.21
N ALA A 44 -8.70 7.53 -7.27
CA ALA A 44 -8.69 6.26 -6.54
C ALA A 44 -9.98 6.07 -5.73
N ILE A 45 -10.42 7.10 -4.99
CA ILE A 45 -11.66 7.08 -4.21
C ILE A 45 -12.87 6.84 -5.12
N ALA A 46 -12.99 7.63 -6.20
CA ALA A 46 -14.13 7.50 -7.11
C ALA A 46 -14.21 6.11 -7.75
N LEU A 47 -13.07 5.49 -8.09
CA LEU A 47 -13.03 4.14 -8.63
C LEU A 47 -13.47 3.10 -7.59
N ALA A 48 -12.95 3.20 -6.36
CA ALA A 48 -13.28 2.29 -5.26
C ALA A 48 -14.78 2.33 -4.92
N GLU A 49 -15.34 3.54 -4.81
CA GLU A 49 -16.77 3.74 -4.56
C GLU A 49 -17.64 3.15 -5.68
N ALA A 50 -17.27 3.37 -6.94
CA ALA A 50 -18.03 2.83 -8.08
C ALA A 50 -18.09 1.30 -8.05
N VAL A 51 -16.97 0.62 -7.76
CA VAL A 51 -16.92 -0.84 -7.67
C VAL A 51 -17.72 -1.34 -6.45
N ALA A 52 -17.57 -0.72 -5.28
CA ALA A 52 -18.28 -1.11 -4.07
C ALA A 52 -19.81 -0.93 -4.19
N VAL A 53 -20.28 0.02 -5.01
CA VAL A 53 -21.71 0.17 -5.29
C VAL A 53 -22.23 -0.99 -6.14
N ASP A 54 -21.45 -1.46 -7.13
CA ASP A 54 -21.88 -2.49 -8.09
C ASP A 54 -21.71 -3.93 -7.56
N SER A 55 -20.77 -4.15 -6.64
CA SER A 55 -20.44 -5.48 -6.09
C SER A 55 -20.55 -5.52 -4.57
N GLU A 56 -21.36 -6.43 -4.03
CA GLU A 56 -21.67 -6.49 -2.59
C GLU A 56 -20.63 -7.22 -1.73
N ASP A 57 -19.79 -8.03 -2.35
CA ASP A 57 -18.77 -8.90 -1.75
C ASP A 57 -17.35 -8.32 -1.84
N VAL A 58 -17.20 -7.11 -2.39
CA VAL A 58 -15.92 -6.42 -2.56
C VAL A 58 -15.63 -5.51 -1.38
N LEU A 59 -14.39 -5.54 -0.90
CA LEU A 59 -13.78 -4.50 -0.08
C LEU A 59 -12.66 -3.82 -0.88
N ALA A 60 -12.67 -2.49 -0.89
CA ALA A 60 -11.67 -1.67 -1.58
C ALA A 60 -10.88 -0.81 -0.59
N ASP A 61 -9.57 -1.03 -0.51
CA ASP A 61 -8.65 -0.28 0.34
C ASP A 61 -7.92 0.78 -0.51
N VAL A 62 -8.09 2.07 -0.18
CA VAL A 62 -7.53 3.21 -0.92
C VAL A 62 -6.40 3.83 -0.12
N GLU A 63 -5.17 3.68 -0.61
CA GLU A 63 -3.95 3.97 0.17
C GLU A 63 -2.87 4.71 -0.66
N PRO A 64 -2.01 5.51 -0.01
CA PRO A 64 -0.87 6.15 -0.68
C PRO A 64 0.23 5.14 -1.04
N LEU A 65 0.84 5.30 -2.21
CA LEU A 65 2.00 4.52 -2.66
C LEU A 65 3.30 5.22 -2.29
N LEU A 66 3.94 4.78 -1.21
CA LEU A 66 5.19 5.36 -0.70
C LEU A 66 6.41 4.94 -1.55
N PRO A 67 7.25 5.89 -2.02
CA PRO A 67 8.38 5.59 -2.89
C PRO A 67 9.66 5.27 -2.10
N ALA A 68 9.68 4.17 -1.35
CA ALA A 68 10.89 3.69 -0.67
C ALA A 68 11.98 3.31 -1.70
N LEU A 69 13.23 3.72 -1.44
CA LEU A 69 14.36 3.51 -2.37
C LEU A 69 15.42 2.56 -1.81
N ALA A 70 15.42 2.33 -0.50
CA ALA A 70 16.30 1.41 0.20
C ALA A 70 15.55 0.68 1.33
N PRO A 71 16.03 -0.49 1.79
CA PRO A 71 15.45 -1.17 2.94
C PRO A 71 15.39 -0.30 4.20
N ASP A 72 16.40 0.54 4.42
CA ASP A 72 16.45 1.44 5.57
C ASP A 72 15.30 2.45 5.60
N ASP A 73 14.79 2.88 4.43
CA ASP A 73 13.61 3.76 4.35
C ASP A 73 12.38 3.05 4.96
N VAL A 74 12.15 1.79 4.55
CA VAL A 74 11.03 0.97 5.03
C VAL A 74 11.17 0.66 6.51
N LEU A 75 12.40 0.34 6.97
CA LEU A 75 12.66 0.05 8.38
C LEU A 75 12.45 1.30 9.27
N ALA A 76 12.76 2.48 8.77
CA ALA A 76 12.48 3.74 9.46
C ALA A 76 10.96 3.95 9.61
N ASP A 77 10.19 3.77 8.54
CA ASP A 77 8.72 3.88 8.58
C ASP A 77 8.11 2.87 9.56
N ILE A 78 8.58 1.61 9.56
CA ILE A 78 8.13 0.59 10.51
C ILE A 78 8.42 1.01 11.96
N ALA A 79 9.60 1.56 12.23
CA ALA A 79 9.97 2.02 13.56
C ALA A 79 9.09 3.19 14.03
N GLU A 80 8.79 4.14 13.15
CA GLU A 80 7.89 5.25 13.43
C GLU A 80 6.46 4.77 13.75
N LEU A 81 5.90 3.88 12.91
CA LEU A 81 4.56 3.33 13.12
C LEU A 81 4.45 2.53 14.42
N ARG A 82 5.49 1.75 14.76
CA ARG A 82 5.54 1.03 16.04
C ARG A 82 5.56 2.00 17.23
N ALA A 83 6.38 3.04 17.17
CA ALA A 83 6.44 4.04 18.23
C ALA A 83 5.12 4.80 18.41
N ALA A 84 4.41 5.10 17.31
CA ALA A 84 3.08 5.70 17.36
C ALA A 84 2.05 4.77 18.03
N ALA A 85 2.03 3.48 17.65
CA ALA A 85 1.15 2.49 18.27
C ALA A 85 1.44 2.28 19.77
N GLU A 86 2.71 2.29 20.18
CA GLU A 86 3.12 2.24 21.60
C GLU A 86 2.67 3.48 22.38
N ALA A 87 2.72 4.67 21.78
CA ALA A 87 2.27 5.91 22.40
C ALA A 87 0.75 5.93 22.61
N GLU A 88 -0.03 5.34 21.69
CA GLU A 88 -1.48 5.22 21.79
C GLU A 88 -1.94 4.14 22.78
N THR A 89 -1.09 3.16 23.12
CA THR A 89 -1.43 1.99 23.96
C THR A 89 -1.08 2.15 25.45
N THR A 90 -1.16 3.38 26.00
CA THR A 90 -1.05 3.62 27.46
C THR A 90 -2.34 3.18 28.20
N GLY A 91 -2.64 1.88 28.18
CA GLY A 91 -3.70 1.20 28.92
C GLY A 91 -3.33 -0.28 29.17
N PRO A 92 -3.73 -0.90 30.30
CA PRO A 92 -3.21 -2.21 30.68
C PRO A 92 -3.93 -3.32 29.92
N ASN A 93 -3.14 -4.14 29.20
CA ASN A 93 -3.48 -5.38 28.50
C ASN A 93 -3.78 -5.25 27.01
N GLY A 94 -2.79 -5.67 26.21
CA GLY A 94 -2.98 -6.12 24.84
C GLY A 94 -1.82 -7.03 24.47
N GLU A 95 -1.95 -8.33 24.71
CA GLU A 95 -1.00 -9.32 24.19
C GLU A 95 -1.31 -9.49 22.70
N LEU A 96 -0.57 -8.80 21.84
CA LEU A 96 -0.60 -9.03 20.41
C LEU A 96 0.12 -10.36 20.17
N THR A 97 -0.62 -11.39 19.77
CA THR A 97 -0.01 -12.61 19.24
C THR A 97 0.57 -12.27 17.87
N GLU A 98 1.84 -11.89 17.83
CA GLU A 98 2.58 -11.77 16.57
C GLU A 98 2.69 -13.19 15.97
N PRO A 99 2.33 -13.41 14.69
CA PRO A 99 2.61 -14.68 14.05
C PRO A 99 4.13 -14.93 14.10
N GLU A 100 4.52 -16.14 14.51
CA GLU A 100 5.92 -16.55 14.50
C GLU A 100 6.48 -16.32 13.08
N PRO A 101 7.55 -15.51 12.93
CA PRO A 101 8.10 -15.24 11.61
C PRO A 101 8.55 -16.57 11.01
N GLU A 102 8.17 -16.82 9.76
CA GLU A 102 8.72 -17.94 9.01
C GLU A 102 10.24 -17.73 8.91
N ASP A 103 11.01 -18.76 9.29
CA ASP A 103 12.47 -18.73 9.19
C ASP A 103 12.89 -18.59 7.71
N LEU A 104 13.12 -17.36 7.27
CA LEU A 104 13.71 -17.08 5.98
C LEU A 104 15.18 -17.53 6.03
N VAL A 105 15.54 -18.52 5.22
CA VAL A 105 16.94 -18.91 5.03
C VAL A 105 17.64 -17.75 4.33
N PRO A 106 18.66 -17.09 4.94
CA PRO A 106 19.35 -15.97 4.32
C PRO A 106 20.06 -16.46 3.05
N THR A 107 19.48 -16.17 1.90
CA THR A 107 20.20 -16.24 0.62
C THR A 107 20.97 -14.92 0.44
N GLU A 108 22.11 -14.95 -0.26
CA GLU A 108 22.79 -13.72 -0.67
C GLU A 108 21.91 -13.00 -1.69
N THR A 109 20.99 -12.16 -1.22
CA THR A 109 20.18 -11.29 -2.05
C THR A 109 20.96 -10.00 -2.28
N ILE A 110 21.27 -9.69 -3.54
CA ILE A 110 21.87 -8.41 -3.91
C ILE A 110 20.78 -7.35 -3.84
N VAL A 111 20.86 -6.47 -2.83
CA VAL A 111 19.96 -5.33 -2.67
C VAL A 111 20.33 -4.26 -3.72
N PRO A 112 19.38 -3.76 -4.52
CA PRO A 112 19.66 -2.71 -5.48
C PRO A 112 19.98 -1.40 -4.76
N THR A 113 20.83 -0.58 -5.38
CA THR A 113 21.09 0.78 -4.92
C THR A 113 19.86 1.67 -5.14
N ALA A 114 19.74 2.76 -4.35
CA ALA A 114 18.65 3.73 -4.50
C ALA A 114 18.57 4.34 -5.93
N GLU A 115 19.71 4.47 -6.61
CA GLU A 115 19.77 4.94 -8.00
C GLU A 115 19.18 3.91 -8.97
N GLU A 116 19.49 2.62 -8.78
CA GLU A 116 18.92 1.53 -9.57
C GLU A 116 17.41 1.41 -9.37
N VAL A 117 16.93 1.52 -8.13
CA VAL A 117 15.50 1.53 -7.81
C VAL A 117 14.80 2.69 -8.50
N ARG A 118 15.32 3.91 -8.35
CA ARG A 118 14.76 5.11 -9.00
C ARG A 118 14.73 4.99 -10.52
N ALA A 119 15.80 4.49 -11.13
CA ALA A 119 15.85 4.26 -12.56
C ALA A 119 14.83 3.18 -12.99
N GLY A 120 14.62 2.15 -12.17
CA GLY A 120 13.58 1.14 -12.35
C GLY A 120 12.18 1.72 -12.32
N MET A 121 11.85 2.51 -11.28
CA MET A 121 10.57 3.19 -11.15
C MET A 121 10.26 4.07 -12.36
N ALA A 122 11.23 4.87 -12.82
CA ALA A 122 11.06 5.71 -14.00
C ALA A 122 10.70 4.89 -15.25
N ARG A 123 11.33 3.73 -15.46
CA ARG A 123 10.99 2.82 -16.58
C ARG A 123 9.58 2.25 -16.46
N VAL A 124 9.15 1.87 -15.26
CA VAL A 124 7.81 1.30 -15.01
C VAL A 124 6.72 2.35 -15.23
N VAL A 125 6.89 3.56 -14.67
CA VAL A 125 5.94 4.67 -14.86
C VAL A 125 5.86 5.07 -16.33
N HIS A 126 7.00 5.17 -17.01
CA HIS A 126 7.01 5.45 -18.45
C HIS A 126 6.22 4.39 -19.23
N ARG A 127 6.39 3.10 -18.90
CA ARG A 127 5.66 2.00 -19.54
C ARG A 127 4.16 2.10 -19.29
N LEU A 128 3.76 2.42 -18.06
CA LEU A 128 2.36 2.59 -17.68
C LEU A 128 1.68 3.71 -18.47
N VAL A 129 2.33 4.87 -18.57
CA VAL A 129 1.76 6.07 -19.21
C VAL A 129 1.81 5.98 -20.74
N SER A 130 2.82 5.32 -21.30
CA SER A 130 2.97 5.19 -22.77
C SER A 130 2.02 4.17 -23.39
N GLY A 131 1.23 3.48 -22.57
CA GLY A 131 0.39 2.36 -22.99
C GLY A 131 1.26 1.13 -23.31
N ASN A 132 1.06 0.04 -22.58
CA ASN A 132 1.37 -1.26 -23.14
C ASN A 132 0.44 -1.44 -24.35
N GLY A 133 0.98 -1.36 -25.57
CA GLY A 133 0.24 -1.67 -26.80
C GLY A 133 -0.11 -3.15 -26.91
N ASN A 134 -0.84 -3.71 -25.93
CA ASN A 134 -1.54 -4.99 -26.01
C ASN A 134 -2.49 -5.12 -24.82
N GLY A 135 -3.79 -5.19 -25.14
CA GLY A 135 -4.93 -5.37 -24.25
C GLY A 135 -6.20 -5.02 -24.99
#